data_AF-A0A9E3F563-F1
#
_entry.id   AF-A0A9E3F563-F1
#
_cell.length_a   1.000
_cell.length_b   1.000
_cell.length_c   1.000
_cell.angle_alpha   90.00
_cell.angle_beta   90.00
_cell.angle_gamma   90.00
#
_symmetry.space_group_name_H-M   'P 1'
#
loop_
_entity.id
_entity.type
_entity.pdbx_description
1 polymer ?
#
loop_
_entity_poly.entity_id
_entity_poly.type
_entity_poly.pdbx_seq_one_letter_code
_entity_poly.pdbx_strand_id
1 'polypeptide(L)'
;MLQSVYSLGERMGKRDAQVHQNLLVQVKGIPTIKNDWPSALMIIETASAQDKGHKTEDERLAALVWKAPPTAQRAYAHWFVTGYVHGRRHYLSGPQTPPTDAGNLRVLWPAVALYAQDHDGLLPPLRDAHAFQAALLPYVSNYAGYFRDVTTREPYRINRRLAGKTLASVADPSHTVLLYQASPFLRGGPYVLYLNGDVRRVNVVQWRQIWLTLGSH
;
A
#
# COMPACT_ATOMS: atom_id res chain seq x y z
N MET A 1 -10.26 -63.09 -22.90
CA MET A 1 -11.52 -62.79 -23.61
C MET A 1 -11.87 -61.34 -23.36
N LEU A 2 -11.76 -60.50 -24.40
CA LEU A 2 -12.62 -59.33 -24.67
C LEU A 2 -12.14 -58.72 -26.00
N GLN A 3 -12.78 -59.16 -27.07
CA GLN A 3 -12.87 -58.43 -28.34
C GLN A 3 -13.89 -57.30 -28.16
N SER A 4 -13.68 -56.13 -28.77
CA SER A 4 -14.40 -55.80 -30.00
C SER A 4 -14.09 -54.37 -30.46
N VAL A 5 -13.90 -54.26 -31.77
CA VAL A 5 -13.69 -53.08 -32.61
C VAL A 5 -14.96 -52.90 -33.46
N TYR A 6 -15.09 -51.73 -34.11
CA TYR A 6 -16.12 -51.28 -35.07
C TYR A 6 -17.38 -50.65 -34.45
N SER A 7 -18.03 -49.65 -35.04
CA SER A 7 -17.73 -48.58 -36.01
C SER A 7 -19.07 -47.89 -36.24
N LEU A 8 -19.14 -46.57 -36.33
CA LEU A 8 -20.12 -45.94 -37.21
C LEU A 8 -19.65 -44.53 -37.58
N GLY A 9 -19.29 -44.39 -38.86
CA GLY A 9 -19.10 -43.11 -39.50
C GLY A 9 -20.38 -42.63 -40.19
N GLU A 10 -20.26 -41.40 -40.70
CA GLU A 10 -21.11 -40.73 -41.68
C GLU A 10 -22.37 -40.03 -41.17
N ARG A 11 -22.24 -38.71 -40.98
CA ARG A 11 -22.93 -37.68 -41.79
C ARG A 11 -22.66 -36.31 -41.17
N MET A 12 -21.72 -35.55 -41.72
CA MET A 12 -21.87 -34.10 -41.88
C MET A 12 -20.76 -33.54 -42.77
N GLY A 13 -21.16 -32.56 -43.57
CA GLY A 13 -20.54 -32.17 -44.83
C GLY A 13 -19.23 -31.42 -44.67
N LYS A 14 -18.42 -31.54 -45.72
CA LYS A 14 -17.26 -30.69 -46.02
C LYS A 14 -17.74 -29.26 -46.23
N ARG A 15 -17.47 -28.39 -45.25
CA ARG A 15 -17.16 -26.95 -45.36
C ARG A 15 -17.05 -26.43 -43.92
N ASP A 16 -16.01 -25.66 -43.65
CA ASP A 16 -15.77 -24.92 -42.40
C ASP A 16 -15.12 -25.69 -41.22
N ALA A 17 -13.83 -26.02 -41.38
CA ALA A 17 -12.93 -26.21 -40.23
C ALA A 17 -11.46 -25.98 -40.65
N GLN A 18 -11.18 -24.78 -41.18
CA GLN A 18 -9.81 -24.31 -41.44
C GLN A 18 -9.55 -22.98 -40.72
N VAL A 19 -9.80 -22.96 -39.41
CA VAL A 19 -9.20 -22.03 -38.43
C VAL A 19 -9.18 -22.79 -37.11
N HIS A 20 -8.09 -22.74 -36.35
CA HIS A 20 -7.80 -23.44 -35.08
C HIS A 20 -6.89 -24.68 -35.14
N GLN A 21 -5.79 -24.60 -35.89
CA GLN A 21 -4.53 -25.21 -35.49
C GLN A 21 -3.46 -24.12 -35.41
N ASN A 22 -3.11 -23.73 -34.18
CA ASN A 22 -1.78 -23.27 -33.73
C ASN A 22 -1.90 -22.48 -32.43
N LEU A 23 -2.02 -23.16 -31.29
CA LEU A 23 -1.47 -22.73 -29.99
C LEU A 23 -1.70 -23.83 -28.95
N LEU A 24 -0.93 -24.91 -29.08
CA LEU A 24 -0.74 -25.93 -28.05
C LEU A 24 0.76 -26.21 -27.95
N VAL A 25 1.47 -25.31 -27.26
CA VAL A 25 2.73 -25.67 -26.62
C VAL A 25 2.41 -25.92 -25.15
N GLN A 26 2.56 -27.17 -24.76
CA GLN A 26 2.45 -27.65 -23.39
C GLN A 26 3.54 -27.00 -22.52
N VAL A 27 3.15 -26.39 -21.40
CA VAL A 27 4.02 -26.30 -20.22
C VAL A 27 3.33 -27.10 -19.12
N LYS A 28 3.71 -28.37 -19.02
CA LYS A 28 3.41 -29.24 -17.88
C LYS A 28 4.47 -29.00 -16.80
N GLY A 29 4.05 -28.62 -15.58
CA GLY A 29 4.87 -28.75 -14.38
C GLY A 29 5.05 -27.46 -13.56
N ILE A 30 3.98 -26.94 -12.95
CA ILE A 30 4.07 -26.03 -11.80
C ILE A 30 3.07 -26.51 -10.73
N PRO A 31 3.50 -26.78 -9.49
CA PRO A 31 2.58 -27.14 -8.42
C PRO A 31 1.71 -25.94 -8.03
N THR A 32 0.44 -26.22 -7.80
CA THR A 32 -0.60 -25.29 -7.38
C THR A 32 -0.22 -24.61 -6.05
N ILE A 33 0.20 -23.34 -6.10
CA ILE A 33 0.26 -22.50 -4.90
C ILE A 33 -1.15 -21.95 -4.65
N LYS A 34 -1.73 -22.36 -3.53
CA LYS A 34 -3.04 -21.94 -3.04
C LYS A 34 -2.92 -20.50 -2.52
N ASN A 35 -3.65 -19.58 -3.15
CA ASN A 35 -3.98 -18.23 -2.67
C ASN A 35 -2.81 -17.30 -2.31
N ASP A 36 -2.19 -16.71 -3.33
CA ASP A 36 -1.58 -15.39 -3.23
C ASP A 36 -2.26 -14.47 -4.25
N TRP A 37 -3.02 -13.47 -3.77
CA TRP A 37 -3.44 -12.35 -4.61
C TRP A 37 -2.26 -11.38 -4.66
N PRO A 38 -1.62 -11.13 -5.81
CA PRO A 38 -0.71 -10.02 -5.92
C PRO A 38 -1.53 -8.74 -5.85
N SER A 39 -1.13 -7.84 -4.96
CA SER A 39 -1.60 -6.46 -4.95
C SER A 39 -1.39 -5.88 -6.35
N ALA A 40 -2.46 -5.78 -7.13
CA ALA A 40 -2.48 -5.06 -8.38
C ALA A 40 -2.39 -3.56 -8.05
N LEU A 41 -1.18 -3.12 -7.72
CA LEU A 41 -0.81 -1.72 -7.79
C LEU A 41 -0.69 -1.41 -9.28
N MET A 42 -1.79 -1.07 -9.94
CA MET A 42 -1.71 -0.48 -11.27
C MET A 42 -1.09 0.91 -11.10
N ILE A 43 0.18 1.03 -11.49
CA ILE A 43 0.78 2.31 -11.82
C ILE A 43 -0.06 2.88 -12.96
N ILE A 44 -0.78 3.96 -12.70
CA ILE A 44 -1.37 4.76 -13.78
C ILE A 44 -0.18 5.46 -14.44
N GLU A 45 0.42 4.82 -15.44
CA GLU A 45 1.25 5.55 -16.39
C GLU A 45 0.33 6.53 -17.12
N THR A 46 0.50 7.81 -16.83
CA THR A 46 -0.09 8.90 -17.60
C THR A 46 0.47 8.82 -19.01
N ALA A 47 -0.25 8.13 -19.89
CA ALA A 47 -0.11 8.29 -21.33
C ALA A 47 -0.47 9.74 -21.66
N SER A 48 0.53 10.63 -21.59
CA SER A 48 0.50 11.94 -22.22
C SER A 48 0.63 11.73 -23.72
N ALA A 49 -0.43 11.19 -24.31
CA ALA A 49 -0.66 11.27 -25.74
C ALA A 49 -1.58 12.47 -25.95
N GLN A 50 -1.11 13.35 -26.83
CA GLN A 50 -1.61 14.65 -27.22
C GLN A 50 -3.04 14.54 -27.81
N ASP A 51 -4.03 14.28 -26.97
CA ASP A 51 -5.45 14.29 -27.32
C ASP A 51 -5.97 15.73 -27.22
N LYS A 52 -6.25 16.33 -28.38
CA LYS A 52 -6.72 17.72 -28.52
C LYS A 52 -8.21 17.89 -28.20
N GLY A 53 -8.85 16.89 -27.59
CA GLY A 53 -10.20 17.00 -27.03
C GLY A 53 -10.14 17.25 -25.53
N HIS A 54 -10.75 18.35 -25.07
CA HIS A 54 -10.98 18.65 -23.65
C HIS A 54 -11.95 17.64 -23.03
N LYS A 55 -11.51 16.40 -22.83
CA LYS A 55 -12.19 15.49 -21.92
C LYS A 55 -11.77 15.84 -20.51
N THR A 56 -12.74 16.09 -19.64
CA THR A 56 -12.45 16.31 -18.22
C THR A 56 -11.83 15.05 -17.65
N GLU A 57 -11.03 15.20 -16.59
CA GLU A 57 -10.38 14.06 -15.94
C GLU A 57 -11.42 13.02 -15.44
N ASP A 58 -12.63 13.49 -15.11
CA ASP A 58 -13.78 12.66 -14.76
C ASP A 58 -14.23 11.74 -15.90
N GLU A 59 -14.25 12.21 -17.15
CA GLU A 59 -14.60 11.38 -18.31
C GLU A 59 -13.53 10.32 -18.59
N ARG A 60 -12.26 10.64 -18.32
CA ARG A 60 -11.14 9.69 -18.46
C ARG A 60 -11.19 8.60 -17.40
N LEU A 61 -11.50 8.96 -16.15
CA LEU A 61 -11.66 8.01 -15.05
C LEU A 61 -12.89 7.12 -15.26
N ALA A 62 -14.02 7.69 -15.69
CA ALA A 62 -15.23 6.92 -16.02
C ALA A 62 -14.98 5.89 -17.14
N ALA A 63 -14.21 6.28 -18.16
CA ALA A 63 -13.82 5.36 -19.24
C ALA A 63 -12.89 4.22 -18.78
N LEU A 64 -12.06 4.45 -17.75
CA LEU A 64 -11.20 3.42 -17.17
C LEU A 64 -12.02 2.39 -16.36
N VAL A 65 -13.01 2.85 -15.60
CA VAL A 65 -13.89 1.99 -14.80
C VAL A 65 -14.70 1.05 -15.68
N TRP A 66 -15.22 1.54 -16.81
CA TRP A 66 -16.00 0.73 -17.75
C TRP A 66 -15.18 -0.37 -18.45
N LYS A 67 -13.85 -0.22 -18.52
CA LYS A 67 -12.95 -1.21 -19.11
C LYS A 67 -12.47 -2.27 -18.11
N ALA A 68 -12.76 -2.14 -16.83
CA ALA A 68 -12.40 -3.14 -15.83
C ALA A 68 -13.27 -4.40 -15.94
N PRO A 69 -12.82 -5.59 -15.51
CA PRO A 69 -13.65 -6.79 -15.47
C PRO A 69 -14.87 -6.62 -14.54
N PRO A 70 -16.01 -7.29 -14.78
CA PRO A 70 -17.27 -7.04 -14.04
C PRO A 70 -17.17 -7.17 -12.51
N THR A 71 -16.27 -8.03 -12.02
CA THR A 71 -15.98 -8.18 -10.59
C THR A 71 -15.27 -6.95 -10.00
N ALA A 72 -14.41 -6.31 -10.78
CA ALA A 72 -13.77 -5.05 -10.41
C ALA A 72 -14.70 -3.86 -10.62
N GLN A 73 -15.58 -3.87 -11.63
CA GLN A 73 -16.58 -2.82 -11.85
C GLN A 73 -17.52 -2.64 -10.66
N ARG A 74 -17.95 -3.73 -10.01
CA ARG A 74 -18.77 -3.64 -8.78
C ARG A 74 -18.02 -3.07 -7.59
N ALA A 75 -16.72 -3.38 -7.47
CA ALA A 75 -15.87 -2.72 -6.49
C ALA A 75 -15.83 -1.23 -6.83
N TYR A 76 -15.33 -0.86 -8.02
CA TYR A 76 -15.18 0.52 -8.52
C TYR A 76 -16.46 1.37 -8.45
N ALA A 77 -17.62 0.85 -8.86
CA ALA A 77 -18.89 1.58 -8.84
C ALA A 77 -19.30 2.06 -7.42
N HIS A 78 -18.93 1.32 -6.37
CA HIS A 78 -19.15 1.77 -4.99
C HIS A 78 -18.20 2.93 -4.59
N TRP A 79 -16.99 3.01 -5.17
CA TRP A 79 -16.00 4.07 -4.89
C TRP A 79 -16.35 5.41 -5.54
N PHE A 80 -16.90 5.40 -6.77
CA PHE A 80 -17.16 6.64 -7.50
C PHE A 80 -18.43 7.37 -7.03
N VAL A 81 -19.44 6.64 -6.54
CA VAL A 81 -20.73 7.25 -6.13
C VAL A 81 -20.64 7.94 -4.76
N THR A 82 -19.68 7.57 -3.90
CA THR A 82 -19.51 8.19 -2.57
C THR A 82 -18.52 9.37 -2.52
N GLY A 83 -17.85 9.69 -3.63
CA GLY A 83 -16.83 10.76 -3.68
C GLY A 83 -17.32 12.19 -3.95
N TYR A 84 -18.59 12.38 -4.33
CA TYR A 84 -19.08 13.66 -4.87
C TYR A 84 -20.38 14.20 -4.23
N VAL A 85 -20.60 13.92 -2.95
CA VAL A 85 -21.73 14.50 -2.19
C VAL A 85 -21.16 15.36 -1.08
N HIS A 86 -20.89 16.67 -1.36
CA HIS A 86 -20.55 17.80 -0.43
C HIS A 86 -19.20 18.54 -0.58
N GLY A 87 -18.43 18.37 -1.67
CA GLY A 87 -17.26 19.26 -1.90
C GLY A 87 -16.15 19.19 -0.83
N ARG A 88 -16.17 18.17 0.04
CA ARG A 88 -15.03 17.82 0.89
C ARG A 88 -14.30 16.66 0.23
N ARG A 89 -12.98 16.79 0.06
CA ARG A 89 -12.11 15.68 -0.32
C ARG A 89 -12.16 14.63 0.79
N HIS A 90 -13.04 13.65 0.66
CA HIS A 90 -12.96 12.43 1.44
C HIS A 90 -11.78 11.64 0.90
N TYR A 91 -10.63 11.71 1.58
CA TYR A 91 -9.55 10.77 1.31
C TYR A 91 -10.12 9.36 1.51
N LEU A 92 -10.12 8.63 0.39
CA LEU A 92 -10.49 7.24 0.18
C LEU A 92 -10.43 6.41 1.46
N SER A 93 -11.59 6.17 2.08
CA SER A 93 -11.71 5.09 3.05
C SER A 93 -11.80 3.78 2.27
N GLY A 94 -10.61 3.28 1.89
CA GLY A 94 -10.36 1.91 1.44
C GLY A 94 -11.15 0.88 2.28
N PRO A 95 -11.38 -0.36 1.79
CA PRO A 95 -11.86 -1.41 2.69
C PRO A 95 -10.89 -1.43 3.87
N GLN A 96 -11.41 -1.24 5.09
CA GLN A 96 -10.57 -1.08 6.26
C GLN A 96 -9.85 -2.40 6.51
N THR A 97 -8.63 -2.51 5.98
CA THR A 97 -7.72 -3.56 6.39
C THR A 97 -7.53 -3.40 7.90
N PRO A 98 -7.53 -4.50 8.67
CA PRO A 98 -7.31 -4.40 10.10
C PRO A 98 -6.03 -3.61 10.36
N PRO A 99 -5.99 -2.77 11.41
CA PRO A 99 -4.82 -1.96 11.69
C PRO A 99 -3.60 -2.86 11.82
N THR A 100 -2.53 -2.49 11.12
CA THR A 100 -1.22 -3.14 11.21
C THR A 100 -0.19 -2.09 11.60
N ASP A 101 0.88 -2.46 12.29
CA ASP A 101 1.93 -1.50 12.65
C ASP A 101 2.53 -0.81 11.42
N ALA A 102 2.73 -1.58 10.34
CA ALA A 102 3.18 -1.03 9.07
C ALA A 102 2.20 0.00 8.50
N GLY A 103 0.89 -0.29 8.55
CA GLY A 103 -0.16 0.62 8.10
C GLY A 103 -0.21 1.89 8.95
N ASN A 104 -0.17 1.75 10.28
CA ASN A 104 -0.16 2.87 11.21
C ASN A 104 1.04 3.80 10.92
N LEU A 105 2.25 3.24 10.82
CA LEU A 105 3.46 4.02 10.53
C LEU A 105 3.41 4.71 9.16
N ARG A 106 2.85 4.07 8.13
CA ARG A 106 2.65 4.66 6.80
C ARG A 106 1.65 5.82 6.81
N VAL A 107 0.65 5.79 7.68
CA VAL A 107 -0.30 6.90 7.86
C VAL A 107 0.34 8.07 8.62
N LEU A 108 1.21 7.78 9.59
CA LEU A 108 1.88 8.81 10.37
C LEU A 108 2.88 9.64 9.56
N TRP A 109 3.57 9.05 8.57
CA TRP A 109 4.56 9.79 7.78
C TRP A 109 3.99 11.00 7.02
N PRO A 110 2.90 10.87 6.23
CA PRO A 110 2.25 12.02 5.61
C PRO A 110 1.88 13.11 6.60
N ALA A 111 1.43 12.77 7.81
CA ALA A 111 1.12 13.75 8.84
C ALA A 111 2.37 14.53 9.31
N VAL A 112 3.50 13.84 9.45
CA VAL A 112 4.80 14.48 9.75
C VAL A 112 5.22 15.41 8.62
N ALA A 113 5.06 14.99 7.37
CA ALA A 113 5.40 15.81 6.21
C ALA A 113 4.53 17.06 6.09
N LEU A 114 3.21 16.93 6.34
CA LEU A 114 2.28 18.06 6.37
C LEU A 114 2.60 19.02 7.52
N TYR A 115 2.88 18.49 8.72
CA TYR A 115 3.36 19.31 9.84
C TYR A 115 4.61 20.09 9.45
N ALA A 116 5.61 19.42 8.88
CA ALA A 116 6.85 20.09 8.47
C ALA A 116 6.59 21.16 7.40
N GLN A 117 5.67 20.93 6.47
CA GLN A 117 5.30 21.91 5.46
C GLN A 117 4.71 23.19 6.08
N ASP A 118 3.85 23.06 7.09
CA ASP A 118 3.21 24.19 7.78
C ASP A 118 4.14 24.91 8.77
N HIS A 119 5.27 24.29 9.13
CA HIS A 119 6.21 24.76 10.14
C HIS A 119 7.63 24.97 9.58
N ASP A 120 7.76 25.53 8.37
CA ASP A 120 9.04 25.90 7.73
C ASP A 120 10.07 24.75 7.67
N GLY A 121 9.58 23.55 7.45
CA GLY A 121 10.37 22.32 7.40
C GLY A 121 10.75 21.74 8.77
N LEU A 122 10.32 22.35 9.89
CA LEU A 122 10.61 21.86 11.24
C LEU A 122 9.88 20.54 11.52
N LEU A 123 10.62 19.55 12.04
CA LEU A 123 10.00 18.31 12.50
C LEU A 123 9.10 18.57 13.73
N PRO A 124 8.04 17.76 13.94
CA PRO A 124 7.19 17.88 15.11
C PRO A 124 7.99 17.73 16.42
N PRO A 125 7.42 18.08 17.58
CA PRO A 125 8.10 17.90 18.86
C PRO A 125 8.42 16.42 19.14
N LEU A 126 9.67 16.00 18.92
CA LEU A 126 10.14 14.62 19.09
C LEU A 126 10.68 14.30 20.50
N ARG A 127 10.29 15.07 21.52
CA ARG A 127 10.75 14.87 22.92
C ARG A 127 10.07 13.67 23.60
N ASP A 128 8.78 13.48 23.35
CA ASP A 128 7.95 12.47 23.97
C ASP A 128 6.74 12.13 23.08
N ALA A 129 6.15 10.96 23.29
CA ALA A 129 5.07 10.45 22.46
C ALA A 129 3.80 11.31 22.54
N HIS A 130 3.53 11.94 23.69
CA HIS A 130 2.35 12.75 23.89
C HIS A 130 2.45 14.07 23.13
N ALA A 131 3.59 14.77 23.21
CA ALA A 131 3.82 16.00 22.46
C ALA A 131 3.82 15.77 20.94
N PHE A 132 4.44 14.68 20.49
CA PHE A 132 4.41 14.28 19.08
C PHE A 132 2.98 14.00 18.60
N GLN A 133 2.22 13.22 19.36
CA GLN A 133 0.82 12.93 19.05
C GLN A 133 -0.01 14.21 18.97
N ALA A 134 0.08 15.07 19.99
CA ALA A 134 -0.68 16.32 20.04
C ALA A 134 -0.41 17.22 18.83
N ALA A 135 0.85 17.31 18.39
CA ALA A 135 1.25 18.09 17.23
C ALA A 135 0.72 17.52 15.90
N LEU A 136 0.57 16.20 15.80
CA LEU A 136 0.11 15.54 14.58
C LEU A 136 -1.40 15.30 14.49
N LEU A 137 -2.15 15.44 15.59
CA LEU A 137 -3.61 15.26 15.60
C LEU A 137 -4.35 16.09 14.53
N PRO A 138 -3.99 17.34 14.21
CA PRO A 138 -4.63 18.10 13.14
C PRO A 138 -4.46 17.49 11.74
N TYR A 139 -3.41 16.68 11.55
CA TYR A 139 -3.01 16.11 10.26
C TYR A 139 -3.40 14.65 10.09
N VAL A 140 -3.98 14.03 11.13
CA VAL A 140 -4.36 12.61 11.13
C VAL A 140 -5.87 12.50 11.33
N SER A 141 -6.58 12.13 10.28
CA SER A 141 -8.03 11.92 10.33
C SER A 141 -8.39 10.75 11.27
N ASN A 142 -9.03 11.06 12.39
CA ASN A 142 -9.88 10.13 13.17
C ASN A 142 -9.27 8.81 13.67
N TYR A 143 -8.02 8.78 14.18
CA TYR A 143 -7.63 7.65 15.05
C TYR A 143 -6.41 7.94 15.92
N ALA A 144 -6.63 8.15 17.23
CA ALA A 144 -5.55 8.17 18.23
C ALA A 144 -4.78 6.83 18.30
N GLY A 145 -5.37 5.74 17.79
CA GLY A 145 -4.72 4.43 17.78
C GLY A 145 -3.58 4.28 16.76
N TYR A 146 -3.42 5.22 15.80
CA TYR A 146 -2.28 5.18 14.86
C TYR A 146 -0.94 5.42 15.57
N PHE A 147 -0.94 6.03 16.75
CA PHE A 147 0.27 6.37 17.50
C PHE A 147 0.78 5.21 18.38
N ARG A 148 0.13 4.05 18.31
CA ARG A 148 0.42 2.89 19.15
C ARG A 148 0.67 1.65 18.31
N ASP A 149 1.51 0.80 18.88
CA ASP A 149 1.71 -0.57 18.44
C ASP A 149 0.38 -1.34 18.54
N VAL A 150 0.02 -2.04 17.49
CA VAL A 150 -1.26 -2.76 17.38
C VAL A 150 -1.33 -3.90 18.39
N THR A 151 -0.21 -4.55 18.66
CA THR A 151 -0.11 -5.73 19.53
C THR A 151 0.04 -5.34 20.99
N THR A 152 1.04 -4.52 21.31
CA THR A 152 1.39 -4.18 22.69
C THR A 152 0.56 -3.00 23.23
N ARG A 153 -0.06 -2.22 22.34
CA ARG A 153 -0.76 -0.96 22.66
C ARG A 153 0.14 0.13 23.25
N GLU A 154 1.45 -0.11 23.29
CA GLU A 154 2.43 0.88 23.70
C GLU A 154 2.59 1.94 22.61
N PRO A 155 2.85 3.21 22.97
CA PRO A 155 3.20 4.23 21.98
C PRO A 155 4.45 3.83 21.20
N TYR A 156 4.50 4.16 19.91
CA TYR A 156 5.76 4.06 19.18
C TYR A 156 6.84 4.92 19.86
N ARG A 157 8.06 4.42 19.87
CA ARG A 157 9.22 5.18 20.34
C ARG A 157 9.65 6.14 19.24
N ILE A 158 10.15 7.28 19.68
CA ILE A 158 10.55 8.39 18.82
C ILE A 158 12.06 8.56 18.86
N ASN A 159 12.66 8.89 17.72
CA ASN A 159 14.05 9.34 17.67
C ASN A 159 14.19 10.78 18.20
N ARG A 160 14.48 10.91 19.50
CA ARG A 160 14.67 12.20 20.18
C ARG A 160 15.82 13.05 19.63
N ARG A 161 16.81 12.45 18.95
CA ARG A 161 17.95 13.18 18.35
C ARG A 161 17.54 14.09 17.18
N LEU A 162 16.31 13.96 16.72
CA LEU A 162 15.72 14.78 15.67
C LEU A 162 14.91 15.97 16.22
N ALA A 163 14.75 16.09 17.55
CA ALA A 163 14.02 17.19 18.14
C ALA A 163 14.66 18.55 17.76
N GLY A 164 13.84 19.48 17.28
CA GLY A 164 14.28 20.81 16.84
C GLY A 164 15.03 20.84 15.50
N LYS A 165 15.13 19.71 14.79
CA LYS A 165 15.73 19.66 13.46
C LYS A 165 14.69 19.91 12.37
N THR A 166 15.12 20.49 11.26
CA THR A 166 14.32 20.57 10.03
C THR A 166 14.57 19.34 9.17
N LEU A 167 13.60 18.95 8.34
CA LEU A 167 13.73 17.81 7.44
C LEU A 167 14.94 17.98 6.48
N ALA A 168 15.15 19.20 5.98
CA ALA A 168 16.27 19.54 5.10
C ALA A 168 17.65 19.49 5.79
N SER A 169 17.72 19.61 7.12
CA SER A 169 18.98 19.54 7.87
C SER A 169 19.51 18.11 8.07
N VAL A 170 18.71 17.10 7.74
CA VAL A 170 19.08 15.69 7.90
C VAL A 170 19.79 15.20 6.64
N ALA A 171 21.08 14.87 6.77
CA ALA A 171 21.94 14.50 5.65
C ALA A 171 21.48 13.23 4.90
N ASP A 172 20.94 12.24 5.61
CA ASP A 172 20.44 10.99 5.01
C ASP A 172 19.07 10.59 5.60
N PRO A 173 17.96 11.13 5.05
CA PRO A 173 16.62 10.80 5.51
C PRO A 173 16.25 9.32 5.31
N SER A 174 16.85 8.64 4.33
CA SER A 174 16.54 7.25 4.00
C SER A 174 17.08 6.23 4.99
N HIS A 175 18.14 6.59 5.73
CA HIS A 175 18.71 5.77 6.81
C HIS A 175 18.47 6.35 8.21
N THR A 176 17.76 7.47 8.31
CA THR A 176 17.45 8.09 9.60
C THR A 176 16.10 7.62 10.13
N VAL A 177 16.11 6.86 11.22
CA VAL A 177 14.90 6.39 11.90
C VAL A 177 14.13 7.57 12.51
N LEU A 178 12.82 7.63 12.27
CA LEU A 178 11.90 8.58 12.89
C LEU A 178 11.13 7.93 14.05
N LEU A 179 10.41 6.83 13.76
CA LEU A 179 9.61 6.07 14.73
C LEU A 179 10.00 4.59 14.70
N TYR A 180 9.83 3.91 15.82
CA TYR A 180 10.09 2.49 15.91
C TYR A 180 9.26 1.80 17.01
N GLN A 181 8.92 0.52 16.82
CA GLN A 181 8.21 -0.28 17.84
C GLN A 181 9.05 -0.41 19.11
N ALA A 182 8.44 -0.32 20.30
CA ALA A 182 9.19 -0.44 21.55
C ALA A 182 9.72 -1.85 21.82
N SER A 183 9.00 -2.88 21.36
CA SER A 183 9.27 -4.28 21.69
C SER A 183 9.90 -5.04 20.51
N PRO A 184 11.01 -5.78 20.72
CA PRO A 184 11.59 -6.66 19.70
C PRO A 184 10.75 -7.89 19.37
N PHE A 185 9.72 -8.20 20.18
CA PHE A 185 9.30 -9.59 20.41
C PHE A 185 8.30 -10.17 19.41
N LEU A 186 8.15 -9.58 18.22
CA LEU A 186 7.25 -10.12 17.20
C LEU A 186 8.02 -11.01 16.22
N ARG A 187 7.40 -12.14 15.81
CA ARG A 187 7.93 -12.99 14.73
C ARG A 187 8.16 -12.12 13.50
N GLY A 188 9.40 -12.07 13.02
CA GLY A 188 9.82 -11.25 11.87
C GLY A 188 10.41 -9.88 12.21
N GLY A 189 10.59 -9.56 13.49
CA GLY A 189 11.25 -8.33 13.95
C GLY A 189 10.36 -7.08 13.92
N PRO A 190 10.80 -5.99 14.58
CA PRO A 190 10.01 -4.78 14.71
C PRO A 190 9.97 -3.97 13.41
N TYR A 191 8.91 -3.19 13.26
CA TYR A 191 8.73 -2.17 12.25
C TYR A 191 9.39 -0.86 12.66
N VAL A 192 10.01 -0.24 11.68
CA VAL A 192 10.72 1.03 11.79
C VAL A 192 10.27 1.93 10.65
N LEU A 193 9.96 3.19 10.97
CA LEU A 193 9.67 4.26 10.03
C LEU A 193 10.90 5.15 9.89
N TYR A 194 11.34 5.37 8.66
CA TYR A 194 12.45 6.25 8.32
C TYR A 194 11.94 7.64 7.90
N LEU A 195 12.81 8.65 7.96
CA LEU A 195 12.49 10.04 7.61
C LEU A 195 12.21 10.27 6.12
N ASN A 196 12.42 9.29 5.25
CA ASN A 196 11.94 9.34 3.86
C ASN A 196 10.53 8.76 3.68
N GLY A 197 9.91 8.26 4.75
CA GLY A 197 8.60 7.61 4.72
C GLY A 197 8.64 6.09 4.54
N ASP A 198 9.82 5.49 4.36
CA ASP A 198 9.92 4.05 4.25
C ASP A 198 9.59 3.38 5.57
N VAL A 199 8.77 2.33 5.49
CA VAL A 199 8.46 1.46 6.63
C VAL A 199 8.99 0.06 6.34
N ARG A 200 9.89 -0.43 7.20
CA ARG A 200 10.57 -1.71 7.01
C ARG A 200 10.56 -2.53 8.29
N ARG A 201 10.56 -3.85 8.15
CA ARG A 201 10.95 -4.75 9.25
C ARG A 201 12.46 -4.77 9.35
N VAL A 202 12.97 -4.73 10.56
CA VAL A 202 14.40 -4.88 10.83
C VAL A 202 14.66 -6.19 11.56
N ASN A 203 15.79 -6.82 11.28
CA ASN A 203 16.18 -8.04 12.00
C ASN A 203 16.67 -7.70 13.42
N VAL A 204 16.93 -8.73 14.24
CA VAL A 204 17.35 -8.56 15.64
C VAL A 204 18.66 -7.78 15.78
N VAL A 205 19.60 -7.94 14.85
CA VAL A 205 20.90 -7.24 14.88
C VAL A 205 20.71 -5.75 14.61
N GLN A 206 19.97 -5.41 13.57
CA GLN A 206 19.62 -4.02 13.23
C GLN A 206 18.81 -3.37 14.35
N TRP A 207 17.84 -4.09 14.90
CA TRP A 207 17.04 -3.62 16.03
C TRP A 207 17.91 -3.28 17.24
N ARG A 208 18.87 -4.14 17.58
CA ARG A 208 19.83 -3.88 18.67
C ARG A 208 20.65 -2.62 18.42
N GLN A 209 21.09 -2.38 17.18
CA GLN A 209 21.82 -1.16 16.81
C GLN A 209 20.95 0.09 16.96
N ILE A 210 19.71 0.06 16.48
CA ILE A 210 18.75 1.15 16.65
C ILE A 210 18.51 1.43 18.13
N TRP A 211 18.27 0.38 18.93
CA TRP A 211 18.05 0.50 20.37
C TRP A 211 19.25 1.10 21.11
N LEU A 212 20.46 0.63 20.84
CA LEU A 212 21.66 1.18 21.48
C LEU A 212 21.90 2.65 21.10
N THR A 213 21.59 3.01 19.86
CA THR A 213 21.81 4.36 19.33
C THR A 213 20.75 5.36 19.81
N LEU A 214 19.50 4.91 19.94
CA LEU A 214 18.34 5.80 20.16
C LEU A 214 17.64 5.62 21.51
N GLY A 215 17.76 4.46 22.15
CA GLY A 215 17.05 4.09 23.38
C GLY A 215 17.78 4.41 24.67
N SER A 216 19.01 4.93 24.60
CA SER A 216 19.90 5.19 25.75
C SER A 216 19.68 6.57 26.44
N HIS A 217 18.57 7.26 26.16
CA HIS A 217 18.32 8.64 26.64
C HIS A 217 16.88 8.89 27.12
#